data_AF-A0AA95MT35-F1
#
_entry.id   AF-A0AA95MT35-F1
#
_cell.length_a   1.000
_cell.length_b   1.000
_cell.length_c   1.000
_cell.angle_alpha   90.00
_cell.angle_beta   90.00
_cell.angle_gamma   90.00
#
_symmetry.space_group_name_H-M   'P 1'
#
loop_
_entity.id
_entity.type
_entity.pdbx_description
1 polymer ?
#
loop_
_entity_poly.entity_id
_entity_poly.type
_entity_poly.pdbx_seq_one_letter_code
_entity_poly.pdbx_strand_id
1 'polypeptide(L)'
;MKSRIKKKAIPFIATTVLATTAFTTQTLFNEGSNQKAEAQSFSKEEVKKKDATWLAGDHHIHSEWSVGWDNSTNPPTPIRAGDAIYPTVKNAENAKKYGLDWMVTTDHGGPNHSKVNLEQAYPELLKSRQAVPEVLQFYGMEFDTPAADHSSLIIPKSDNESTTLYEIESQFNKR
;
A
#
# COMPACT_ATOMS: atom_id res chain seq x y z
N MET A 1 68.18 9.87 -46.88
CA MET A 1 68.35 10.13 -48.33
C MET A 1 67.01 9.95 -49.03
N LYS A 2 66.51 11.01 -49.69
CA LYS A 2 65.50 11.09 -50.80
C LYS A 2 64.12 10.41 -50.55
N SER A 3 63.05 11.14 -50.20
CA SER A 3 62.17 11.97 -51.05
C SER A 3 61.54 11.25 -52.26
N ARG A 4 60.20 11.13 -52.27
CA ARG A 4 59.34 11.58 -53.38
C ARG A 4 57.85 11.71 -52.99
N ILE A 5 57.29 12.84 -53.38
CA ILE A 5 55.93 13.37 -53.17
C ILE A 5 55.07 13.06 -54.41
N LYS A 6 53.73 13.04 -54.23
CA LYS A 6 52.61 13.56 -55.08
C LYS A 6 51.47 12.54 -55.12
N LYS A 7 50.16 12.86 -55.12
CA LYS A 7 49.38 14.12 -55.09
C LYS A 7 47.94 13.75 -54.68
N LYS A 8 47.21 14.80 -54.27
CA LYS A 8 45.83 14.87 -53.76
C LYS A 8 44.75 14.22 -54.64
N ALA A 9 43.67 13.78 -53.99
CA ALA A 9 42.29 13.90 -54.48
C ALA A 9 41.31 14.10 -53.29
N ILE A 10 40.58 15.22 -53.33
CA ILE A 10 39.34 15.58 -52.60
C ILE A 10 38.43 16.04 -53.76
N PRO A 11 37.12 15.72 -53.89
CA PRO A 11 36.04 15.79 -52.87
C PRO A 11 35.10 14.55 -52.91
N PHE A 12 34.16 14.35 -51.98
CA PHE A 12 32.83 14.94 -51.97
C PHE A 12 32.16 14.76 -50.61
N ILE A 13 31.42 15.79 -50.22
CA ILE A 13 30.60 15.92 -49.03
C ILE A 13 29.50 14.86 -49.07
N ALA A 14 29.53 13.91 -48.13
CA ALA A 14 28.42 13.00 -47.89
C ALA A 14 27.55 13.60 -46.78
N THR A 15 26.42 14.13 -47.20
CA THR A 15 25.34 14.69 -46.39
C THR A 15 24.84 13.68 -45.37
N THR A 16 24.73 14.14 -44.13
CA THR A 16 24.12 13.46 -42.98
C THR A 16 22.66 13.10 -43.27
N VAL A 17 22.27 11.84 -43.05
CA VAL A 17 20.89 11.46 -42.75
C VAL A 17 20.92 10.62 -41.47
N LEU A 18 20.46 11.24 -40.39
CA LEU A 18 20.21 10.58 -39.11
C LEU A 18 18.86 9.86 -39.24
N ALA A 19 18.88 8.55 -39.51
CA ALA A 19 17.67 7.74 -39.49
C ALA A 19 17.39 7.32 -38.04
N THR A 20 16.49 8.03 -37.37
CA THR A 20 15.89 7.59 -36.11
C THR A 20 14.93 6.44 -36.38
N THR A 21 15.33 5.23 -36.01
CA THR A 21 14.43 4.07 -35.96
C THR A 21 13.56 4.17 -34.71
N ALA A 22 12.31 4.61 -34.88
CA ALA A 22 11.30 4.44 -33.84
C ALA A 22 10.86 2.96 -33.83
N PHE A 23 11.21 2.24 -32.76
CA PHE A 23 10.66 0.91 -32.47
C PHE A 23 9.18 1.06 -32.11
N THR A 24 8.28 0.62 -32.98
CA THR A 24 6.88 0.38 -32.63
C THR A 24 6.76 -1.06 -32.11
N THR A 25 6.82 -1.22 -30.78
CA THR A 25 6.36 -2.45 -30.12
C THR A 25 4.85 -2.55 -30.26
N GLN A 26 4.36 -3.42 -31.15
CA GLN A 26 2.99 -3.89 -31.14
C GLN A 26 2.86 -4.97 -30.05
N THR A 27 2.23 -4.62 -28.94
CA THR A 27 1.78 -5.61 -27.95
C THR A 27 0.44 -6.19 -28.41
N LEU A 28 0.46 -7.45 -28.84
CA LEU A 28 -0.74 -8.28 -28.97
C LEU A 28 -1.21 -8.67 -27.57
N PHE A 29 -2.29 -8.08 -27.07
CA PHE A 29 -2.95 -8.52 -25.85
C PHE A 29 -4.13 -9.42 -26.17
N ASN A 30 -4.07 -10.62 -25.59
CA ASN A 30 -5.08 -11.66 -25.56
C ASN A 30 -6.32 -11.17 -24.78
N GLU A 31 -7.52 -11.31 -25.34
CA GLU A 31 -8.79 -10.98 -24.68
C GLU A 31 -9.08 -11.98 -23.55
N GLY A 32 -8.60 -11.65 -22.34
CA GLY A 32 -9.01 -12.28 -21.09
C GLY A 32 -9.75 -11.25 -20.24
N SER A 33 -10.96 -11.59 -19.80
CA SER A 33 -11.90 -10.76 -19.04
C SER A 33 -11.24 -9.83 -18.02
N ASN A 34 -11.15 -8.55 -18.37
CA ASN A 34 -10.67 -7.49 -17.48
C ASN A 34 -11.89 -6.61 -17.17
N GLN A 35 -12.62 -6.92 -16.09
CA GLN A 35 -13.54 -5.95 -15.51
C GLN A 35 -12.68 -4.83 -14.92
N LYS A 36 -12.42 -3.80 -15.73
CA LYS A 36 -11.95 -2.52 -15.22
C LYS A 36 -13.02 -2.01 -14.26
N ALA A 37 -12.72 -2.04 -12.96
CA ALA A 37 -13.39 -1.17 -12.02
C ALA A 37 -13.03 0.27 -12.41
N GLU A 38 -13.83 0.86 -13.30
CA GLU A 38 -13.76 2.29 -13.57
C GLU A 38 -14.22 2.99 -12.29
N ALA A 39 -13.27 3.55 -11.54
CA ALA A 39 -13.60 4.52 -10.52
C ALA A 39 -14.34 5.66 -11.24
N GLN A 40 -15.64 5.81 -10.96
CA GLN A 40 -16.43 6.91 -11.48
C GLN A 40 -15.79 8.20 -10.98
N SER A 41 -15.06 8.86 -11.88
CA SER A 41 -14.46 10.16 -11.62
C SER A 41 -15.60 11.17 -11.66
N PHE A 42 -16.10 11.56 -10.49
CA PHE A 42 -16.96 12.73 -10.38
C PHE A 42 -16.25 13.94 -10.95
N SER A 43 -16.95 14.70 -11.78
CA SER A 43 -16.40 15.92 -12.36
C SER A 43 -15.99 16.89 -11.24
N LYS A 44 -14.95 17.70 -11.47
CA LYS A 44 -14.45 18.69 -10.50
C LYS A 44 -15.53 19.69 -10.05
N GLU A 45 -16.63 19.78 -10.80
CA GLU A 45 -17.81 20.59 -10.49
C GLU A 45 -18.88 19.82 -9.68
N GLU A 46 -19.07 18.50 -9.86
CA GLU A 46 -19.95 17.69 -9.01
C GLU A 46 -19.46 17.59 -7.56
N VAL A 47 -18.15 17.67 -7.34
CA VAL A 47 -17.55 17.72 -5.99
C VAL A 47 -17.80 19.07 -5.30
N LYS A 48 -18.28 20.09 -6.03
CA LYS A 48 -18.55 21.42 -5.48
C LYS A 48 -19.97 21.49 -4.91
N LYS A 49 -20.06 21.39 -3.58
CA LYS A 49 -21.21 21.61 -2.67
C LYS A 49 -22.19 20.44 -2.46
N LYS A 50 -21.85 19.59 -1.50
CA LYS A 50 -22.65 19.46 -0.27
C LYS A 50 -21.70 19.54 0.92
N ASP A 51 -22.02 20.41 1.87
CA ASP A 51 -21.51 20.54 3.25
C ASP A 51 -20.41 19.56 3.68
N ALA A 52 -19.21 19.67 3.11
CA ALA A 52 -18.06 18.89 3.56
C ALA A 52 -17.64 19.39 4.94
N THR A 53 -17.55 18.47 5.91
CA THR A 53 -17.08 18.77 7.26
C THR A 53 -15.65 18.28 7.46
N TRP A 54 -14.91 18.96 8.32
CA TRP A 54 -13.64 18.46 8.84
C TRP A 54 -13.92 17.34 9.83
N LEU A 55 -13.15 16.26 9.73
CA LEU A 55 -13.20 15.11 10.63
C LEU A 55 -11.79 14.88 11.21
N ALA A 56 -11.67 14.92 12.53
CA ALA A 56 -10.43 14.58 13.21
C ALA A 56 -10.23 13.07 13.19
N GLY A 57 -8.99 12.62 12.98
CA GLY A 57 -8.72 11.19 13.07
C GLY A 57 -7.26 10.86 13.23
N ASP A 58 -7.03 9.60 13.54
CA ASP A 58 -5.72 9.03 13.80
C ASP A 58 -5.47 7.89 12.81
N HIS A 59 -4.45 8.08 11.99
CA HIS A 59 -4.18 7.21 10.85
C HIS A 59 -3.15 6.11 11.15
N HIS A 60 -2.61 6.05 12.37
CA HIS A 60 -1.56 5.10 12.72
C HIS A 60 -1.66 4.68 14.19
N ILE A 61 -2.35 3.57 14.45
CA ILE A 61 -2.60 3.04 15.79
C ILE A 61 -2.26 1.56 15.86
N HIS A 62 -1.42 1.21 16.83
CA HIS A 62 -1.11 -0.18 17.14
C HIS A 62 -2.06 -0.70 18.22
N SER A 63 -2.44 -1.95 18.08
CA SER A 63 -3.21 -2.72 19.03
C SER A 63 -2.37 -3.85 19.61
N GLU A 64 -2.98 -4.65 20.47
CA GLU A 64 -2.39 -5.90 20.94
C GLU A 64 -2.10 -6.93 19.83
N TRP A 65 -2.57 -6.70 18.60
CA TRP A 65 -2.20 -7.48 17.42
C TRP A 65 -0.92 -7.02 16.73
N SER A 66 -0.29 -5.90 17.13
CA SER A 66 1.14 -5.69 16.89
C SER A 66 1.93 -6.67 17.76
N VAL A 67 2.04 -7.91 17.27
CA VAL A 67 2.59 -9.05 18.01
C VAL A 67 4.11 -9.02 18.10
N GLY A 68 4.62 -9.56 19.20
CA GLY A 68 6.00 -10.04 19.29
C GLY A 68 6.12 -11.42 18.65
N TRP A 69 7.35 -11.94 18.57
CA TRP A 69 7.62 -13.23 17.94
C TRP A 69 8.47 -14.13 18.84
N ASP A 70 7.97 -15.34 19.13
CA ASP A 70 8.78 -16.43 19.66
C ASP A 70 9.54 -17.10 18.51
N ASN A 71 10.85 -16.85 18.44
CA ASN A 71 11.73 -17.40 17.42
C ASN A 71 12.22 -18.82 17.72
N SER A 72 11.77 -19.46 18.82
CA SER A 72 12.07 -20.87 19.11
C SER A 72 11.25 -21.84 18.26
N THR A 73 10.19 -21.38 17.60
CA THR A 73 9.35 -22.16 16.68
C THR A 73 9.61 -21.80 15.22
N ASN A 74 9.21 -22.69 14.29
CA ASN A 74 9.29 -22.43 12.85
C ASN A 74 7.96 -22.80 12.14
N PRO A 75 7.19 -21.83 11.60
CA PRO A 75 7.47 -20.38 11.66
C PRO A 75 7.41 -19.82 13.10
N PRO A 76 7.96 -18.62 13.35
CA PRO A 76 7.85 -17.96 14.65
C PRO A 76 6.40 -17.86 15.13
N THR A 77 6.18 -18.08 16.43
CA THR A 77 4.84 -18.03 17.03
C THR A 77 4.54 -16.60 17.45
N PRO A 78 3.36 -16.04 17.11
CA PRO A 78 3.00 -14.70 17.53
C PRO A 78 2.76 -14.63 19.04
N ILE A 79 3.31 -13.60 19.69
CA ILE A 79 3.06 -13.25 21.09
C ILE A 79 2.23 -11.97 21.09
N ARG A 80 0.98 -12.06 21.53
CA ARG A 80 0.07 -10.91 21.63
C ARG A 80 0.68 -9.80 22.51
N ALA A 81 0.41 -8.56 22.14
CA ALA A 81 0.86 -7.34 22.81
C ALA A 81 2.39 -7.16 22.86
N GLY A 82 3.07 -7.39 21.73
CA GLY A 82 4.51 -7.21 21.63
C GLY A 82 4.93 -5.74 21.58
N ASP A 83 4.11 -4.90 20.96
CA ASP A 83 4.40 -3.47 20.77
C ASP A 83 3.35 -2.55 21.41
N ALA A 84 2.07 -2.90 21.33
CA ALA A 84 1.00 -2.20 22.03
C ALA A 84 0.12 -3.16 22.83
N ILE A 85 -0.54 -2.66 23.88
CA ILE A 85 -1.28 -3.51 24.84
C ILE A 85 -2.79 -3.35 24.78
N TYR A 86 -3.30 -2.40 24.00
CA TYR A 86 -4.72 -2.11 23.98
C TYR A 86 -5.45 -2.90 22.89
N PRO A 87 -6.59 -3.53 23.21
CA PRO A 87 -7.51 -4.04 22.21
C PRO A 87 -8.00 -2.92 21.27
N THR A 88 -8.37 -3.26 20.05
CA THR A 88 -8.90 -2.32 19.05
C THR A 88 -10.13 -1.59 19.57
N VAL A 89 -11.02 -2.28 20.30
CA VAL A 89 -12.20 -1.65 20.93
C VAL A 89 -11.79 -0.58 21.95
N LYS A 90 -10.70 -0.81 22.68
CA LYS A 90 -10.22 0.16 23.65
C LYS A 90 -9.65 1.41 22.97
N ASN A 91 -8.94 1.22 21.87
CA ASN A 91 -8.49 2.32 21.03
C ASN A 91 -9.68 3.11 20.46
N ALA A 92 -10.74 2.46 19.99
CA ALA A 92 -11.94 3.11 19.50
C ALA A 92 -12.72 3.87 20.60
N GLU A 93 -12.85 3.29 21.80
CA GLU A 93 -13.43 3.99 22.96
C GLU A 93 -12.66 5.28 23.29
N ASN A 94 -11.33 5.21 23.26
CA ASN A 94 -10.47 6.35 23.51
C ASN A 94 -10.57 7.38 22.37
N ALA A 95 -10.61 6.94 21.11
CA ALA A 95 -10.83 7.81 19.95
C ALA A 95 -12.12 8.62 20.13
N LYS A 96 -13.24 7.96 20.45
CA LYS A 96 -14.51 8.61 20.79
C LYS A 96 -14.37 9.58 21.96
N LYS A 97 -13.75 9.13 23.06
CA LYS A 97 -13.56 9.93 24.28
C LYS A 97 -12.78 11.23 24.00
N TYR A 98 -11.80 11.18 23.11
CA TYR A 98 -10.94 12.32 22.78
C TYR A 98 -11.40 13.10 21.53
N GLY A 99 -12.56 12.77 20.98
CA GLY A 99 -13.19 13.53 19.90
C GLY A 99 -12.63 13.25 18.51
N LEU A 100 -12.07 12.05 18.28
CA LEU A 100 -11.75 11.59 16.93
C LEU A 100 -13.00 11.02 16.26
N ASP A 101 -13.20 11.40 15.01
CA ASP A 101 -14.29 10.93 14.16
C ASP A 101 -13.91 9.63 13.42
N TRP A 102 -12.62 9.41 13.18
CA TRP A 102 -12.12 8.21 12.51
C TRP A 102 -10.77 7.73 13.04
N MET A 103 -10.51 6.43 12.85
CA MET A 103 -9.23 5.82 13.19
C MET A 103 -8.88 4.69 12.22
N VAL A 104 -7.61 4.29 12.19
CA VAL A 104 -7.11 3.13 11.44
C VAL A 104 -6.36 2.20 12.39
N THR A 105 -6.65 0.91 12.36
CA THR A 105 -5.76 -0.08 12.98
C THR A 105 -4.59 -0.35 12.04
N THR A 106 -3.36 -0.11 12.48
CA THR A 106 -2.15 -0.26 11.67
C THR A 106 -1.13 -1.13 12.40
N ASP A 107 -1.52 -2.33 12.81
CA ASP A 107 -0.61 -3.22 13.53
C ASP A 107 0.66 -3.52 12.70
N HIS A 108 1.78 -3.70 13.40
CA HIS A 108 3.09 -3.94 12.80
C HIS A 108 3.13 -5.32 12.14
N GLY A 109 3.75 -5.39 10.96
CA GLY A 109 3.95 -6.65 10.23
C GLY A 109 4.92 -7.63 10.92
N GLY A 110 5.16 -8.76 10.25
CA GLY A 110 6.12 -9.76 10.71
C GLY A 110 5.95 -11.12 10.03
N PRO A 111 6.75 -12.12 10.43
CA PRO A 111 6.68 -13.46 9.85
C PRO A 111 5.27 -14.05 9.89
N ASN A 112 4.65 -14.25 8.73
CA ASN A 112 3.28 -14.79 8.63
C ASN A 112 2.22 -13.96 9.38
N HIS A 113 2.47 -12.67 9.60
CA HIS A 113 1.55 -11.78 10.30
C HIS A 113 0.24 -11.55 9.54
N SER A 114 0.24 -11.66 8.21
CA SER A 114 -0.97 -11.64 7.39
C SER A 114 -2.04 -12.62 7.89
N LYS A 115 -1.63 -13.80 8.37
CA LYS A 115 -2.55 -14.78 8.96
C LYS A 115 -3.12 -14.31 10.31
N VAL A 116 -2.29 -13.68 11.15
CA VAL A 116 -2.74 -13.07 12.43
C VAL A 116 -3.75 -11.96 12.14
N ASN A 117 -3.44 -11.09 11.19
CA ASN A 117 -4.31 -10.03 10.74
C ASN A 117 -5.69 -10.59 10.30
N LEU A 118 -5.69 -11.55 9.38
CA LEU A 118 -6.92 -12.14 8.84
C LEU A 118 -7.75 -12.90 9.88
N GLU A 119 -7.11 -13.76 10.67
CA GLU A 119 -7.82 -14.71 11.54
C GLU A 119 -8.13 -14.16 12.93
N GLN A 120 -7.45 -13.10 13.37
CA GLN A 120 -7.56 -12.56 14.72
C GLN A 120 -7.88 -11.06 14.75
N ALA A 121 -7.01 -10.22 14.20
CA ALA A 121 -7.13 -8.77 14.30
C ALA A 121 -8.38 -8.25 13.57
N TYR A 122 -8.67 -8.76 12.37
CA TYR A 122 -9.84 -8.35 11.60
C TYR A 122 -11.18 -8.72 12.29
N PRO A 123 -11.40 -9.96 12.79
CA PRO A 123 -12.55 -10.26 13.63
C PRO A 123 -12.69 -9.33 14.85
N GLU A 124 -11.59 -8.87 15.44
CA GLU A 124 -11.63 -7.89 16.52
C GLU A 124 -12.06 -6.49 16.05
N LEU A 125 -11.55 -6.02 14.91
CA LEU A 125 -12.02 -4.78 14.29
C LEU A 125 -13.54 -4.81 14.04
N LEU A 126 -14.08 -5.95 13.58
CA LEU A 126 -15.53 -6.09 13.40
C LEU A 126 -16.30 -5.95 14.72
N LYS A 127 -15.80 -6.55 15.81
CA LYS A 127 -16.38 -6.36 17.15
C LYS A 127 -16.28 -4.91 17.62
N SER A 128 -15.14 -4.26 17.37
CA SER A 128 -14.91 -2.86 17.72
C SER A 128 -15.84 -1.91 16.98
N ARG A 129 -16.10 -2.15 15.69
CA ARG A 129 -17.08 -1.39 14.89
C ARG A 129 -18.51 -1.53 15.42
N GLN A 130 -18.86 -2.69 15.97
CA GLN A 130 -20.17 -2.90 16.62
C GLN A 130 -20.24 -2.18 17.98
N ALA A 131 -19.14 -2.17 18.74
CA ALA A 131 -19.09 -1.60 20.08
C ALA A 131 -19.01 -0.05 20.08
N VAL A 132 -18.32 0.53 19.09
CA VAL A 132 -18.11 1.98 18.97
C VAL A 132 -18.46 2.44 17.55
N PRO A 133 -19.75 2.39 17.16
CA PRO A 133 -20.18 2.73 15.80
C PRO A 133 -20.06 4.22 15.49
N GLU A 134 -19.84 5.09 16.49
CA GLU A 134 -19.67 6.53 16.27
C GLU A 134 -18.30 6.92 15.71
N VAL A 135 -17.31 6.02 15.79
CA VAL A 135 -15.97 6.24 15.21
C VAL A 135 -15.89 5.43 13.92
N LEU A 136 -15.52 6.08 12.82
CA LEU A 136 -15.24 5.42 11.55
C LEU A 136 -13.90 4.67 11.65
N GLN A 137 -13.94 3.34 11.67
CA GLN A 137 -12.75 2.51 11.87
C GLN A 137 -12.34 1.83 10.56
N PHE A 138 -11.17 2.17 10.03
CA PHE A 138 -10.57 1.55 8.85
C PHE A 138 -9.61 0.43 9.23
N TYR A 139 -9.41 -0.51 8.30
CA TYR A 139 -8.41 -1.55 8.44
C TYR A 139 -7.12 -1.16 7.70
N GLY A 140 -5.98 -1.64 8.17
CA GLY A 140 -4.67 -1.21 7.70
C GLY A 140 -3.54 -1.99 8.35
N MET A 141 -2.31 -1.57 8.07
CA MET A 141 -1.12 -2.08 8.74
C MET A 141 0.02 -1.06 8.65
N GLU A 142 0.96 -1.16 9.58
CA GLU A 142 2.29 -0.63 9.39
C GLU A 142 3.09 -1.65 8.56
N PHE A 143 3.37 -1.29 7.32
CA PHE A 143 3.97 -2.13 6.29
C PHE A 143 5.48 -1.91 6.22
N ASP A 144 6.23 -3.01 6.27
CA ASP A 144 7.68 -3.08 6.11
C ASP A 144 8.02 -2.85 4.63
N THR A 145 8.31 -1.58 4.29
CA THR A 145 8.60 -1.18 2.90
C THR A 145 10.07 -1.45 2.56
N PRO A 146 10.39 -2.23 1.50
CA PRO A 146 11.77 -2.47 1.12
C PRO A 146 12.57 -1.19 0.89
N ALA A 147 13.73 -1.08 1.53
CA ALA A 147 14.62 0.09 1.46
C ALA A 147 14.03 1.41 2.00
N ALA A 148 12.95 1.32 2.79
CA ALA A 148 12.49 2.35 3.71
C ALA A 148 12.32 1.71 5.10
N ASP A 149 11.98 2.50 6.12
CA ASP A 149 11.60 1.93 7.41
C ASP A 149 10.16 1.40 7.31
N HIS A 150 9.15 2.26 7.48
CA HIS A 150 7.74 1.83 7.50
C HIS A 150 6.83 2.70 6.63
N SER A 151 5.68 2.15 6.24
CA SER A 151 4.61 2.86 5.53
C SER A 151 3.24 2.45 6.07
N SER A 152 2.31 3.40 6.19
CA SER A 152 0.93 3.07 6.58
C SER A 152 0.10 2.68 5.38
N LEU A 153 -0.52 1.50 5.45
CA LEU A 153 -1.59 1.11 4.53
C LEU A 153 -2.93 1.41 5.18
N ILE A 154 -3.81 2.10 4.45
CA ILE A 154 -5.20 2.31 4.83
C ILE A 154 -6.06 1.65 3.76
N ILE A 155 -6.76 0.59 4.13
CA ILE A 155 -7.61 -0.17 3.22
C ILE A 155 -9.02 0.42 3.24
N PRO A 156 -9.61 0.73 2.07
CA PRO A 156 -10.99 1.16 2.00
C PRO A 156 -11.92 0.11 2.62
N LYS A 157 -12.88 0.56 3.43
CA LYS A 157 -13.89 -0.34 3.98
C LYS A 157 -14.68 -0.97 2.83
N SER A 158 -14.63 -2.29 2.73
CA SER A 158 -15.34 -3.10 1.75
C SER A 158 -15.52 -4.52 2.27
N ASP A 159 -16.33 -5.33 1.60
CA ASP A 159 -16.51 -6.74 1.98
C ASP A 159 -15.22 -7.56 1.84
N ASN A 160 -14.24 -7.06 1.07
CA ASN A 160 -12.97 -7.71 0.80
C ASN A 160 -11.79 -7.08 1.55
N GLU A 161 -12.01 -6.10 2.43
CA GLU A 161 -10.91 -5.31 3.04
C GLU A 161 -9.86 -6.17 3.77
N SER A 162 -10.29 -7.25 4.44
CA SER A 162 -9.37 -8.19 5.10
C SER A 162 -8.55 -9.02 4.12
N THR A 163 -9.18 -9.47 3.03
CA THR A 163 -8.51 -10.26 2.00
C THR A 163 -7.54 -9.38 1.22
N THR A 164 -7.91 -8.14 0.92
CA THR A 164 -7.00 -7.16 0.29
C THR A 164 -5.76 -6.92 1.15
N LEU A 165 -5.91 -6.69 2.46
CA LEU A 165 -4.75 -6.52 3.33
C LEU A 165 -3.90 -7.80 3.38
N TYR A 166 -4.54 -8.96 3.56
CA TYR A 166 -3.87 -10.25 3.59
C TYR A 166 -3.02 -10.50 2.33
N GLU A 167 -3.58 -10.24 1.15
CA GLU A 167 -2.90 -10.43 -0.13
C GLU A 167 -1.71 -9.50 -0.29
N ILE A 168 -1.83 -8.23 0.12
CA ILE A 168 -0.73 -7.27 0.06
C ILE A 168 0.38 -7.68 1.02
N GLU A 169 0.04 -7.94 2.27
CA GLU A 169 0.99 -8.29 3.33
C GLU A 169 1.73 -9.58 3.02
N SER A 170 1.01 -10.65 2.65
CA SER A 170 1.60 -11.97 2.38
C SER A 170 2.56 -11.99 1.19
N GLN A 171 2.39 -11.10 0.22
CA GLN A 171 3.21 -11.06 -0.99
C GLN A 171 4.39 -10.10 -0.89
N PHE A 172 4.18 -8.97 -0.23
CA PHE A 172 5.09 -7.84 -0.35
C PHE A 172 5.71 -7.40 0.98
N ASN A 173 5.11 -7.72 2.13
CA ASN A 173 5.66 -7.31 3.42
C ASN A 173 6.94 -8.10 3.70
N LYS A 174 8.07 -7.41 3.79
CA LYS A 174 9.38 -8.03 3.98
C LYS A 174 10.12 -7.31 5.09
N ARG A 175 10.13 -7.94 6.25
CA ARG A 175 11.06 -7.65 7.35
C ARG A 175 12.49 -8.02 6.99
#